data_AF-A0A835LV19-F1
#
_entry.id   AF-A0A835LV19-F1
#
_cell.length_a   1.000
_cell.length_b   1.000
_cell.length_c   1.000
_cell.angle_alpha   90.00
_cell.angle_beta   90.00
_cell.angle_gamma   90.00
#
_symmetry.space_group_name_H-M   'P 1'
#
loop_
_entity.id
_entity.type
_entity.pdbx_description
1 polymer ?
#
loop_
_entity_poly.entity_id
_entity_poly.type
_entity_poly.pdbx_seq_one_letter_code
_entity_poly.pdbx_strand_id
1 'polypeptide(L)'
;MTERNLTGMKHRWTLIQANINKFHAILSKIQASPPSGYNDNMMVEEAISAYVMYNGVWKWMQCYNMVKDSPKWKRLQLRNDLHPTKKS
;
A
#
# COMPACT_ATOMS: atom_id res chain seq x y z
N MET A 1 19.04 6.00 -25.15
CA MET A 1 18.67 5.09 -24.04
C MET A 1 18.43 3.72 -24.63
N THR A 2 19.23 2.72 -24.28
CA THR A 2 19.08 1.34 -24.78
C THR A 2 17.90 0.64 -24.11
N GLU A 3 17.12 -0.13 -24.87
CA GLU A 3 15.90 -0.82 -24.42
C GLU A 3 16.10 -1.68 -23.16
N ARG A 4 17.31 -2.23 -22.97
CA ARG A 4 17.70 -2.98 -21.76
C ARG A 4 17.53 -2.18 -20.47
N ASN A 5 17.83 -0.87 -20.49
CA ASN A 5 17.68 0.00 -19.33
C ASN A 5 16.19 0.27 -19.01
N LEU A 6 15.35 0.35 -20.03
CA LEU A 6 13.91 0.52 -19.86
C LEU A 6 13.26 -0.73 -19.29
N THR A 7 13.65 -1.91 -19.75
CA THR A 7 13.15 -3.19 -19.24
C THR A 7 13.52 -3.38 -17.77
N GLY A 8 14.77 -3.14 -17.39
CA GLY A 8 15.19 -3.22 -15.99
C GLY A 8 14.45 -2.23 -15.08
N MET A 9 14.23 -1.00 -15.54
CA MET A 9 13.45 0.00 -14.81
C MET A 9 11.98 -0.40 -14.65
N LYS A 10 11.35 -0.92 -15.71
CA LYS A 10 9.98 -1.44 -15.67
C LYS A 10 9.85 -2.58 -14.65
N HIS A 11 10.75 -3.57 -14.67
CA HIS A 11 10.71 -4.67 -13.71
C HIS A 11 10.84 -4.19 -12.26
N ARG A 12 11.78 -3.27 -11.99
CA ARG A 12 11.93 -2.65 -10.66
C ARG A 12 10.67 -1.91 -10.24
N TRP A 13 10.07 -1.15 -11.14
CA TRP A 13 8.83 -0.44 -10.88
C TRP A 13 7.68 -1.40 -10.55
N THR A 14 7.50 -2.46 -11.34
CA THR A 14 6.48 -3.48 -11.08
C THR A 14 6.64 -4.11 -9.70
N LEU A 15 7.87 -4.41 -9.29
CA LEU A 15 8.16 -4.93 -7.95
C LEU A 15 7.79 -3.92 -6.86
N ILE A 16 8.24 -2.66 -6.98
CA ILE A 16 7.91 -1.59 -6.03
C ILE A 16 6.39 -1.42 -5.92
N GLN A 17 5.71 -1.34 -7.06
CA GLN A 17 4.28 -1.18 -7.13
C GLN A 17 3.54 -2.35 -6.46
N ALA A 18 4.01 -3.58 -6.61
CA ALA A 18 3.42 -4.74 -5.94
C ALA A 18 3.53 -4.65 -4.40
N ASN A 19 4.69 -4.21 -3.89
CA ASN A 19 4.90 -4.02 -2.45
C ASN A 19 4.02 -2.86 -1.91
N ILE A 20 3.99 -1.73 -2.62
CA ILE A 20 3.15 -0.56 -2.31
C ILE A 20 1.68 -0.95 -2.26
N ASN A 21 1.18 -1.71 -3.24
CA ASN A 21 -0.23 -2.11 -3.29
C ASN A 21 -0.62 -2.97 -2.07
N LYS A 22 0.24 -3.90 -1.67
CA LYS A 22 0.01 -4.74 -0.48
C LYS A 22 -0.05 -3.90 0.79
N PHE A 23 0.93 -3.02 0.99
CA PHE A 23 0.95 -2.09 2.12
C PHE A 23 -0.28 -1.20 2.15
N HIS A 24 -0.64 -0.60 1.01
CA HIS A 24 -1.81 0.26 0.89
C HIS A 24 -3.11 -0.48 1.20
N ALA A 25 -3.25 -1.74 0.80
CA ALA A 25 -4.41 -2.56 1.14
C ALA A 25 -4.51 -2.86 2.65
N ILE A 26 -3.38 -3.06 3.34
CA ILE A 26 -3.33 -3.22 4.80
C ILE A 26 -3.75 -1.91 5.47
N LEU A 27 -3.11 -0.80 5.11
CA LEU A 27 -3.40 0.51 5.68
C LEU A 27 -4.86 0.91 5.46
N SER A 28 -5.41 0.68 4.27
CA SER A 28 -6.81 0.99 3.95
C SER A 28 -7.78 0.21 4.85
N LYS A 29 -7.48 -1.04 5.21
CA LYS A 29 -8.32 -1.82 6.13
C LYS A 29 -8.30 -1.24 7.54
N ILE A 30 -7.15 -0.78 8.01
CA ILE A 30 -7.01 -0.12 9.32
C ILE A 30 -7.76 1.21 9.31
N GLN A 31 -7.61 2.01 8.25
CA GLN A 31 -8.30 3.30 8.10
C GLN A 31 -9.82 3.16 7.97
N ALA A 32 -10.32 2.07 7.39
CA ALA A 32 -11.76 1.80 7.28
C ALA A 32 -12.41 1.48 8.64
N SER A 33 -11.63 0.99 9.60
CA SER A 33 -12.08 0.72 10.97
C SER A 33 -10.98 1.05 11.97
N PRO A 34 -10.69 2.36 12.18
CA PRO A 34 -9.59 2.78 13.05
C PRO A 34 -9.80 2.29 14.48
N PRO A 35 -8.78 1.71 15.13
CA PRO A 35 -8.88 1.41 16.56
C PRO A 35 -9.09 2.71 17.36
N SER A 36 -9.83 2.60 18.48
CA SER A 36 -10.09 3.76 19.33
C SER A 36 -8.78 4.41 19.81
N GLY A 37 -8.68 5.73 19.67
CA GLY A 37 -7.51 6.50 20.07
C GLY A 37 -6.34 6.50 19.08
N TYR A 38 -6.47 5.84 17.92
CA TYR A 38 -5.42 5.88 16.89
C TYR A 38 -5.44 7.19 16.12
N ASN A 39 -4.25 7.77 15.92
CA ASN A 39 -4.02 8.82 14.94
C ASN A 39 -3.42 8.23 13.64
N ASP A 40 -3.28 9.06 12.62
CA ASP A 40 -2.76 8.63 11.30
C ASP A 40 -1.38 7.97 11.38
N ASN A 41 -0.48 8.47 12.22
CA ASN A 41 0.85 7.90 12.36
C ASN A 41 0.80 6.51 12.99
N MET A 42 -0.02 6.32 14.01
CA MET A 42 -0.24 5.02 14.65
C MET A 42 -0.81 4.00 13.66
N MET A 43 -1.75 4.42 12.79
CA MET A 43 -2.27 3.54 11.73
C MET A 43 -1.20 3.14 10.71
N VAL A 44 -0.31 4.07 10.36
CA VAL A 44 0.83 3.79 9.47
C VAL A 44 1.82 2.83 10.12
N GLU A 45 2.17 3.03 11.38
CA GLU A 45 3.07 2.14 12.14
C GLU A 45 2.49 0.72 12.24
N GLU A 46 1.20 0.61 12.54
CA GLU A 46 0.50 -0.68 12.58
C GLU A 46 0.50 -1.36 11.20
N ALA A 47 0.25 -0.60 10.13
CA ALA A 47 0.31 -1.11 8.76
C ALA A 47 1.71 -1.61 8.38
N ILE A 48 2.77 -0.93 8.84
CA ILE A 48 4.17 -1.37 8.64
C ILE A 48 4.41 -2.67 9.39
N SER A 49 4.03 -2.75 10.67
CA SER A 49 4.18 -3.94 11.50
C SER A 49 3.48 -5.15 10.89
N ALA A 50 2.23 -4.98 10.47
CA ALA A 50 1.46 -6.01 9.77
C ALA A 50 2.11 -6.39 8.43
N TYR A 51 2.60 -5.42 7.65
CA TYR A 51 3.31 -5.72 6.41
C TYR A 51 4.54 -6.59 6.66
N VAL A 52 5.35 -6.22 7.65
CA VAL A 52 6.61 -6.89 7.99
C VAL A 52 6.38 -8.34 8.42
N MET A 53 5.33 -8.58 9.20
CA MET A 53 4.95 -9.93 9.64
C MET A 53 4.72 -10.90 8.46
N TYR A 54 4.09 -10.44 7.37
CA TYR A 54 3.70 -11.30 6.25
C TYR A 54 4.59 -11.20 5.00
N ASN A 55 5.32 -10.09 4.82
CA ASN A 55 6.03 -9.79 3.57
C ASN A 55 7.51 -9.42 3.79
N GLY A 56 7.98 -9.37 5.04
CA GLY A 56 9.34 -8.97 5.37
C GLY A 56 9.55 -7.46 5.32
N VAL A 57 10.81 -7.02 5.20
CA VAL A 57 11.21 -5.63 5.44
C VAL A 57 10.44 -4.61 4.60
N TRP A 58 9.84 -3.63 5.28
CA TRP A 58 9.28 -2.44 4.64
C TRP A 58 10.36 -1.37 4.41
N LYS A 59 10.61 -1.02 3.15
CA LYS A 59 11.60 0.01 2.77
C LYS A 59 11.11 1.01 1.72
N TRP A 60 9.83 0.93 1.35
CA TRP A 60 9.27 1.65 0.21
C TRP A 60 8.47 2.89 0.61
N MET A 61 8.68 3.43 1.82
CA MET A 61 7.91 4.56 2.34
C MET A 61 8.01 5.82 1.45
N GLN A 62 9.21 6.15 0.97
CA GLN A 62 9.40 7.28 0.06
C GLN A 62 8.63 7.08 -1.26
N CYS A 63 8.72 5.89 -1.85
CA CYS A 63 7.98 5.57 -3.06
C CYS A 63 6.47 5.59 -2.83
N TYR A 64 5.99 5.11 -1.68
CA TYR A 64 4.59 5.19 -1.29
C TYR A 64 4.11 6.64 -1.21
N ASN A 65 4.86 7.52 -0.55
CA ASN A 65 4.52 8.93 -0.43
C ASN A 65 4.44 9.66 -1.77
N MET A 66 5.22 9.23 -2.77
CA MET A 66 5.13 9.78 -4.14
C MET A 66 3.86 9.38 -4.89
N VAL A 67 3.23 8.26 -4.52
CA VAL A 67 2.12 7.70 -5.31
C VAL A 67 0.79 7.61 -4.58
N LYS A 68 0.76 7.67 -3.25
CA LYS A 68 -0.44 7.50 -2.42
C LYS A 68 -1.57 8.44 -2.82
N ASP A 69 -1.24 9.64 -3.28
CA ASP A 69 -2.21 10.67 -3.66
C ASP A 69 -2.75 10.51 -5.08
N SER A 70 -2.22 9.57 -5.86
CA SER A 70 -2.66 9.38 -7.24
C SER A 70 -4.07 8.78 -7.32
N PRO A 71 -4.84 9.08 -8.39
CA PRO A 71 -6.21 8.61 -8.55
C PRO A 71 -6.39 7.08 -8.51
N LYS A 72 -5.33 6.33 -8.85
CA LYS A 72 -5.36 4.87 -8.83
C LYS A 72 -5.58 4.31 -7.43
N TRP A 73 -4.89 4.87 -6.43
CA TRP A 73 -4.94 4.38 -5.05
C TRP A 73 -6.13 4.97 -4.28
N LYS A 74 -6.54 6.20 -4.60
CA LYS A 74 -7.82 6.77 -4.13
C LYS A 74 -9.04 5.95 -4.60
N ARG A 75 -9.05 5.46 -5.84
CA ARG A 75 -10.13 4.58 -6.35
C ARG A 75 -10.13 3.18 -5.75
N LEU A 76 -8.99 2.71 -5.24
CA LEU A 76 -8.89 1.41 -4.59
C LEU A 76 -9.60 1.42 -3.22
N GLN A 77 -9.57 2.54 -2.51
CA GLN A 77 -10.36 2.77 -1.31
C GLN A 77 -11.86 2.68 -1.63
N LEU A 78 -12.34 3.46 -2.61
CA LEU A 78 -13.75 3.43 -3.05
C LEU A 78 -14.26 2.04 -3.48
N ARG A 79 -13.42 1.22 -4.13
CA ARG A 79 -13.82 -0.14 -4.52
C ARG A 79 -13.99 -1.05 -3.29
N ASN A 80 -13.10 -0.95 -2.31
CA ASN A 80 -13.18 -1.76 -1.09
C ASN A 80 -14.42 -1.36 -0.25
N ASP A 81 -14.80 -0.09 -0.26
CA ASP A 81 -16.01 0.41 0.41
C ASP A 81 -17.30 -0.11 -0.26
N LEU A 82 -17.29 -0.30 -1.58
CA LEU A 82 -18.43 -0.79 -2.36
C LEU A 82 -18.63 -2.31 -2.30
N HIS A 83 -17.59 -3.08 -1.95
CA HIS A 83 -17.66 -4.54 -1.78
C HIS A 83 -16.98 -4.94 -0.47
N PRO A 84 -17.60 -4.69 0.69
CA PRO A 84 -17.14 -5.29 1.94
C PRO A 84 -17.20 -6.81 1.76
N THR A 85 -16.05 -7.47 1.77
CA THR A 85 -16.00 -8.92 1.81
C THR A 85 -16.71 -9.35 3.08
N LYS A 86 -17.96 -9.83 2.95
CA LYS A 86 -18.75 -10.40 4.04
C LYS A 86 -17.89 -11.50 4.68
N LYS A 87 -17.46 -11.28 5.92
CA LYS A 87 -16.90 -12.35 6.74
C LYS A 87 -18.08 -13.23 7.17
N SER A 88 -18.07 -14.48 6.71
CA SER A 88 -18.90 -15.58 7.21
C SER A 88 -18.37 -16.08 8.54
#